data_AF-D6U534-F1
#
_entry.id   AF-D6U534-F1
#
_cell.length_a   1.000
_cell.length_b   1.000
_cell.length_c   1.000
_cell.angle_alpha   90.00
_cell.angle_beta   90.00
_cell.angle_gamma   90.00
#
_symmetry.space_group_name_H-M   'P 1'
#
loop_
_entity.id
_entity.type
_entity.pdbx_description
1 polymer ?
#
loop_
_entity_poly.entity_id
_entity_poly.type
_entity_poly.pdbx_seq_one_letter_code
_entity_poly.pdbx_strand_id
1 'polypeptide(L)' 'MGFPQKRPLRQLTPQEREELSRKATSISERVSTAKKAKALLAVADGCTFAEAGR' A
#
# COMPACT_ATOMS: atom_id res chain seq x y z
N MET A 1 2.27 2.57 21.57
CA MET A 1 2.41 1.20 21.05
C MET A 1 1.26 0.94 20.08
N GLY A 2 1.55 0.64 18.81
CA GLY A 2 0.51 0.38 17.80
C GLY A 2 -0.13 -0.98 18.02
N PHE A 3 -1.47 -1.05 17.92
CA PHE A 3 -2.20 -2.31 18.04
C PHE A 3 -1.75 -3.28 16.94
N PRO A 4 -1.49 -4.57 17.25
CA PRO A 4 -1.21 -5.55 16.22
C PRO A 4 -2.45 -5.64 15.31
N GLN A 5 -2.27 -5.40 14.01
CA GLN A 5 -3.36 -5.53 13.05
C GLN A 5 -3.83 -6.99 13.06
N LYS A 6 -5.00 -7.24 13.65
CA LYS A 6 -5.57 -8.57 13.88
C LYS A 6 -6.14 -9.23 12.61
N ARG A 7 -6.17 -8.53 11.47
CA ARG A 7 -6.74 -9.03 10.21
C ARG A 7 -5.93 -8.49 9.03
N PRO A 8 -5.74 -9.29 7.97
CA PRO A 8 -5.19 -8.75 6.72
C PRO A 8 -6.08 -7.59 6.25
N LEU A 9 -5.47 -6.55 5.69
CA LEU A 9 -6.23 -5.47 5.06
C LEU A 9 -7.21 -6.11 4.06
N ARG A 10 -8.41 -5.53 3.96
CA ARG A 10 -9.41 -5.98 2.97
C ARG A 10 -8.72 -6.11 1.60
N GLN A 11 -9.03 -7.19 0.87
CA GLN A 11 -8.54 -7.36 -0.49
C GLN A 11 -8.90 -6.14 -1.33
N LEU A 12 -7.89 -5.56 -1.98
CA LEU A 12 -8.08 -4.44 -2.89
C LEU A 12 -8.87 -4.91 -4.11
N THR A 13 -9.82 -4.08 -4.57
CA THR A 13 -10.46 -4.32 -5.86
C THR A 13 -9.48 -4.09 -7.01
N PRO A 14 -9.72 -4.65 -8.21
CA PRO A 14 -8.85 -4.42 -9.38
C PRO A 14 -8.67 -2.93 -9.71
N GLN A 15 -9.73 -2.14 -9.55
CA GLN A 15 -9.73 -0.69 -9.77
C GLN A 15 -8.82 0.03 -8.76
N GLU A 16 -8.92 -0.33 -7.48
CA GLU A 16 -8.05 0.24 -6.43
C GLU A 16 -6.59 -0.15 -6.63
N ARG A 17 -6.30 -1.39 -7.06
CA ARG A 17 -4.92 -1.81 -7.38
C ARG A 17 -4.35 -0.99 -8.53
N GLU A 18 -5.13 -0.76 -9.57
CA GLU A 18 -4.68 0.03 -10.73
C GLU A 18 -4.44 1.49 -10.35
N GLU A 19 -5.33 2.11 -9.56
CA GLU A 19 -5.14 3.48 -9.09
C GLU A 19 -3.88 3.58 -8.19
N LEU A 20 -3.69 2.65 -7.26
CA LEU A 20 -2.50 2.62 -6.40
C LEU A 20 -1.20 2.41 -7.21
N SER A 21 -1.24 1.58 -8.25
CA SER A 21 -0.12 1.39 -9.19
C SER A 21 0.22 2.68 -9.94
N ARG A 22 -0.80 3.40 -10.42
CA ARG A 22 -0.62 4.72 -11.07
C ARG A 22 0.00 5.73 -10.10
N LYS A 23 -0.49 5.81 -8.86
CA LYS A 23 0.05 6.73 -7.83
C LYS A 23 1.46 6.33 -7.36
N ALA A 24 1.78 5.04 -7.35
CA ALA A 24 3.11 4.54 -7.01
C ALA A 24 4.18 4.86 -8.08
N THR A 25 3.77 5.01 -9.34
CA THR A 25 4.63 5.26 -10.51
C THR A 25 4.59 6.71 -10.98
N SER A 26 3.59 7.48 -10.54
CA SER A 26 3.43 8.88 -10.91
C SER A 26 4.57 9.75 -10.38
N ILE A 27 5.23 10.44 -11.30
CA ILE A 27 6.39 11.30 -11.05
C ILE A 27 5.97 12.66 -10.47
N SER A 28 4.70 13.04 -10.67
CA SER A 28 4.10 14.27 -10.14
C SER A 28 3.46 14.10 -8.76
N GLU A 29 3.41 12.87 -8.25
CA GLU A 29 2.83 12.58 -6.94
C GLU A 29 3.84 12.91 -5.82
N ARG A 30 3.34 13.31 -4.64
CA ARG A 30 4.22 13.46 -3.48
C ARG A 30 4.89 12.14 -3.15
N VAL A 31 6.19 12.16 -2.88
CA VAL A 31 6.99 10.97 -2.50
C VAL A 31 6.36 10.20 -1.33
N SER A 32 5.75 10.90 -0.36
CA SER A 32 5.01 10.28 0.74
C SER A 32 3.76 9.51 0.29
N THR A 33 3.06 9.99 -0.73
CA THR A 33 1.90 9.32 -1.33
C THR A 33 2.33 8.10 -2.12
N ALA A 34 3.39 8.21 -2.92
CA ALA A 34 3.96 7.09 -3.66
C ALA A 34 4.45 5.98 -2.72
N LYS A 35 5.13 6.32 -1.61
CA LYS A 35 5.52 5.34 -0.56
C LYS A 35 4.31 4.64 0.06
N LYS A 36 3.25 5.39 0.40
CA LYS A 36 2.01 4.80 0.94
C LYS A 36 1.32 3.89 -0.07
N ALA A 37 1.28 4.28 -1.34
CA ALA A 37 0.67 3.47 -2.39
C ALA A 37 1.42 2.15 -2.58
N LYS A 38 2.76 2.19 -2.62
CA LYS A 38 3.61 0.99 -2.64
C LYS A 38 3.40 0.11 -1.41
N ALA A 39 3.31 0.71 -0.23
CA ALA A 39 3.08 -0.04 1.00
C ALA A 39 1.72 -0.76 0.99
N LEU A 40 0.66 -0.09 0.50
CA LEU A 40 -0.68 -0.69 0.38
C LEU A 40 -0.71 -1.83 -0.64
N LEU A 41 -0.02 -1.69 -1.77
CA LEU A 41 0.14 -2.78 -2.74
C LEU A 41 0.87 -3.97 -2.13
N ALA A 42 2.01 -3.74 -1.47
CA ALA A 42 2.76 -4.81 -0.81
C ALA A 42 1.93 -5.54 0.25
N VAL A 43 1.10 -4.84 1.02
CA VAL A 43 0.20 -5.50 1.99
C VAL A 43 -0.92 -6.29 1.30
N ALA A 44 -1.42 -5.82 0.17
CA ALA A 44 -2.40 -6.56 -0.61
C ALA A 44 -1.80 -7.84 -1.25
N ASP A 45 -0.51 -7.82 -1.58
CA ASP A 45 0.25 -8.99 -2.05
C ASP A 45 0.67 -9.93 -0.90
N GLY A 46 0.25 -9.66 0.34
CA GLY A 46 0.45 -10.53 1.50
C GLY A 46 1.68 -10.20 2.35
N CYS A 47 2.39 -9.12 2.04
CA CYS A 47 3.50 -8.63 2.85
C CYS A 47 2.99 -7.95 4.14
N THR A 48 3.74 -7.97 5.23
CA THR A 48 3.29 -7.28 6.44
C THR A 48 3.43 -5.77 6.30
N PHE A 49 2.53 -4.98 6.91
CA PHE A 49 2.61 -3.51 6.86
C PHE A 49 3.95 -2.96 7.38
N ALA A 50 4.60 -3.69 8.30
CA ALA A 50 5.91 -3.34 8.84
C ALA A 50 7.05 -3.55 7.83
N GLU A 51 6.93 -4.53 6.94
CA GLU A 51 7.89 -4.76 5.84
C GLU A 51 7.61 -3.81 4.67
N ALA A 52 6.34 -3.57 4.38
CA ALA A 52 5.89 -2.71 3.29
C ALA A 52 6.24 -1.21 3.48
N GLY A 53 6.49 -0.78 4.72
CA GLY A 53 6.75 0.62 5.08
C GLY A 53 8.23 1.01 5.22
N ARG A 54 9.18 0.09 5.08
CA ARG A 54 10.63 0.41 5.08
C ARG A 54 11.04 1.04 3.74
#